data_AF-A0AAV2E1L6-F1
#
_entry.id   AF-A0AAV2E1L6-F1
#
_cell.length_a   1.000
_cell.length_b   1.000
_cell.length_c   1.000
_cell.angle_alpha   90.00
_cell.angle_beta   90.00
_cell.angle_gamma   90.00
#
_symmetry.space_group_name_H-M   'P 1'
#
loop_
_entity.id
_entity.type
_entity.pdbx_description
1 polymer ?
#
loop_
_entity_poly.entity_id
_entity_poly.type
_entity_poly.pdbx_seq_one_letter_code
_entity_poly.pdbx_strand_id
1 'polypeptide(L)'
;MRPVRQPQRRLTPNLEAVVRAEIVKLMDAGIIFAIFYSEWVSPTQVVPKKDGMTVVHNGKNELIPMRMVTGYHVCIDYRHLNDATRKDHFPLPFIDQMLERLAGHEFYCFLDGMSGYFQIPIALEDHAKTTFTCPFGKFAY
;
A
#
# COMPACT_ATOMS: atom_id res chain seq x y z
N MET A 1 -0.02 -18.50 -14.86
CA MET A 1 -0.64 -17.20 -14.51
C MET A 1 -1.01 -16.50 -15.81
N ARG A 2 -2.22 -15.91 -15.91
CA ARG A 2 -2.60 -15.13 -17.11
C ARG A 2 -2.37 -13.64 -16.82
N PRO A 3 -1.53 -12.93 -17.60
CA PRO A 3 -1.26 -11.52 -17.35
C PRO A 3 -2.50 -10.66 -17.60
N VAL A 4 -2.64 -9.61 -16.80
CA VAL A 4 -3.73 -8.63 -16.91
C VAL A 4 -3.15 -7.22 -16.95
N ARG A 5 -3.60 -6.44 -17.94
CA ARG A 5 -3.24 -5.03 -18.11
C ARG A 5 -4.46 -4.16 -17.83
N GLN A 6 -4.43 -3.48 -16.69
CA GLN A 6 -5.51 -2.57 -16.30
C GLN A 6 -5.21 -1.13 -16.76
N PRO A 7 -6.24 -0.38 -17.19
CA PRO A 7 -6.07 1.02 -17.55
C PRO A 7 -5.82 1.90 -16.32
N GLN A 8 -5.08 2.99 -16.50
CA GLN A 8 -4.87 4.01 -15.48
C GLN A 8 -6.20 4.61 -14.99
N ARG A 9 -6.35 4.80 -13.68
CA ARG A 9 -7.49 5.52 -13.12
C ARG A 9 -7.30 7.03 -13.21
N ARG A 10 -8.40 7.75 -13.45
CA ARG A 10 -8.39 9.22 -13.45
C ARG A 10 -8.12 9.74 -12.04
N LEU A 11 -7.25 10.73 -11.94
CA LEU A 11 -6.93 11.43 -10.69
C LEU A 11 -7.29 12.91 -10.85
N THR A 12 -7.63 13.56 -9.74
CA THR A 12 -7.76 15.02 -9.71
C THR A 12 -6.37 15.65 -9.55
N PRO A 13 -6.15 16.91 -9.98
CA PRO A 13 -4.83 17.54 -9.92
C PRO A 13 -4.16 17.51 -8.53
N ASN A 14 -4.96 17.65 -7.46
CA ASN A 14 -4.46 17.55 -6.09
C ASN A 14 -3.92 16.14 -5.77
N LEU A 15 -4.60 15.09 -6.22
CA LEU A 15 -4.18 13.71 -6.02
C LEU A 15 -3.00 13.34 -6.94
N GLU A 16 -2.90 13.94 -8.12
CA GLU A 16 -1.74 13.79 -8.99
C GLU A 16 -0.47 14.30 -8.33
N ALA A 17 -0.54 15.45 -7.63
CA ALA A 17 0.60 15.97 -6.88
C ALA A 17 1.05 15.01 -5.77
N VAL A 18 0.08 14.39 -5.06
CA VAL A 18 0.36 13.36 -4.04
C VAL A 18 1.06 12.16 -4.67
N VAL A 19 0.54 11.62 -5.78
CA VAL A 19 1.17 10.49 -6.46
C VAL A 19 2.56 10.86 -6.95
N ARG A 20 2.75 12.05 -7.51
CA ARG A 20 4.07 12.50 -7.99
C ARG A 20 5.10 12.51 -6.88
N ALA A 21 4.75 13.09 -5.73
CA ALA A 21 5.65 13.16 -4.58
C ALA A 21 6.05 11.77 -4.09
N GLU A 22 5.10 10.82 -4.03
CA GLU A 22 5.41 9.45 -3.60
C GLU A 22 6.27 8.70 -4.62
N ILE A 23 6.02 8.87 -5.93
CA ILE A 23 6.84 8.24 -6.97
C ILE A 23 8.29 8.72 -6.92
N VAL A 24 8.51 10.03 -6.78
CA VAL A 24 9.87 10.59 -6.65
C VAL A 24 10.57 10.01 -5.44
N LYS A 25 9.89 10.00 -4.28
CA LYS A 25 10.43 9.43 -3.04
C LYS A 25 10.82 7.96 -3.19
N LEU A 26 9.96 7.13 -3.79
CA LEU A 26 10.24 5.70 -3.98
C LEU A 26 11.37 5.46 -4.99
N MET A 27 11.46 6.30 -6.03
CA MET A 27 12.50 6.20 -7.04
C MET A 27 13.87 6.65 -6.50
N ASP A 28 13.91 7.74 -5.74
CA ASP A 28 15.12 8.23 -5.07
C ASP A 28 15.65 7.22 -4.03
N ALA A 29 14.75 6.47 -3.39
CA ALA A 29 15.09 5.38 -2.48
C ALA A 29 15.51 4.07 -3.20
N GLY A 30 15.40 4.01 -4.54
CA GLY A 30 15.69 2.79 -5.31
C GLY A 30 14.71 1.65 -5.08
N ILE A 31 13.50 1.94 -4.58
CA ILE A 31 12.45 0.95 -4.29
C ILE A 31 11.64 0.64 -5.55
N ILE A 32 11.54 1.59 -6.48
CA ILE A 32 10.87 1.40 -7.77
C ILE A 32 11.76 1.85 -8.92
N PHE A 33 11.50 1.28 -10.10
CA PHE A 33 12.24 1.56 -11.33
C PHE A 33 11.28 1.82 -12.49
N ALA A 34 11.67 2.69 -13.41
CA ALA A 34 10.89 2.93 -14.63
C ALA A 34 10.92 1.68 -15.54
N ILE A 35 9.76 1.30 -16.07
CA ILE A 35 9.63 0.15 -16.98
C ILE A 35 8.87 0.52 -18.25
N PHE A 36 9.40 0.10 -19.39
CA PHE A 36 8.79 0.41 -20.70
C PHE A 36 7.68 -0.57 -21.06
N TYR A 37 7.93 -1.86 -20.86
CA TYR A 37 7.05 -2.94 -21.27
C TYR A 37 6.85 -3.94 -20.13
N SER A 38 5.58 -4.22 -19.82
CA SER A 38 5.17 -5.35 -18.99
C SER A 38 3.81 -5.86 -19.45
N GLU A 39 3.63 -7.17 -19.38
CA GLU A 39 2.35 -7.83 -19.58
C GLU A 39 1.43 -7.67 -18.37
N TRP A 40 1.98 -7.38 -17.19
CA TRP A 40 1.22 -7.05 -15.98
C TRP A 40 1.15 -5.54 -15.84
N VAL A 41 -0.05 -5.00 -15.61
CA VAL A 41 -0.19 -3.58 -15.28
C VAL A 41 -1.33 -3.42 -14.28
N SER A 42 -0.99 -2.99 -13.07
CA SER A 42 -1.94 -2.61 -12.03
C SER A 42 -2.11 -1.09 -11.96
N PRO A 43 -3.32 -0.56 -11.70
CA PRO A 43 -3.54 0.87 -11.65
C PRO A 43 -3.28 1.43 -10.25
N THR A 44 -2.66 2.61 -10.19
CA THR A 44 -2.49 3.34 -8.92
C THR A 44 -3.83 3.85 -8.39
N GLN A 45 -4.05 3.70 -7.08
CA GLN A 45 -5.16 4.24 -6.28
C GLN A 45 -4.65 5.20 -5.22
N VAL A 46 -5.41 6.25 -4.96
CA VAL A 46 -5.13 7.15 -3.84
C VAL A 46 -6.25 7.02 -2.83
N VAL A 47 -5.90 6.68 -1.60
CA VAL A 47 -6.85 6.44 -0.50
C VAL A 47 -6.63 7.51 0.56
N PRO A 48 -7.67 8.26 0.98
CA PRO A 48 -7.51 9.24 2.05
C PRO A 48 -7.20 8.53 3.37
N LYS A 49 -6.14 8.99 4.05
CA LYS A 49 -5.85 8.61 5.42
C LYS A 49 -6.89 9.28 6.32
N LYS A 50 -7.70 8.46 6.99
CA LYS A 50 -8.70 8.92 7.95
C LYS A 50 -8.06 8.90 9.33
N ASP A 51 -8.13 10.02 10.04
CA ASP A 51 -7.75 10.08 11.44
C ASP A 51 -8.95 9.77 12.36
N GLY A 52 -8.77 9.98 13.66
CA GLY A 52 -9.80 9.92 14.68
C GLY A 52 -11.05 10.74 14.36
N MET A 53 -12.15 10.41 15.04
CA MET A 53 -13.43 11.11 14.87
C MET A 53 -13.33 12.49 15.54
N THR A 54 -13.57 13.54 14.77
CA THR A 54 -13.68 14.91 15.30
C THR A 54 -15.11 15.40 15.20
N VAL A 55 -15.60 16.08 16.23
CA VAL A 55 -16.97 16.61 16.25
C VAL A 55 -16.93 18.05 15.73
N VAL A 56 -17.67 18.31 14.65
CA VAL A 56 -17.72 19.63 13.99
C VAL A 56 -19.17 20.12 13.99
N HIS A 57 -19.39 21.42 14.20
CA HIS A 57 -20.72 22.02 14.02
C HIS A 57 -21.08 22.09 12.53
N ASN A 58 -22.25 21.60 12.15
CA ASN A 58 -22.80 21.82 10.82
C ASN A 58 -23.39 23.24 10.68
N GLY A 59 -23.89 23.60 9.50
CA GLY A 59 -24.54 24.90 9.24
C GLY A 59 -25.83 25.16 10.05
N LYS A 60 -26.33 24.17 10.79
CA LYS A 60 -27.45 24.28 11.75
C LYS A 60 -26.98 24.25 13.20
N ASN A 61 -25.68 24.37 13.45
CA ASN A 61 -25.05 24.27 14.76
C ASN A 61 -25.17 22.90 15.45
N GLU A 62 -25.54 21.85 14.71
CA GLU A 62 -25.58 20.49 15.25
C GLU A 62 -24.19 19.87 15.23
N LEU A 63 -23.84 19.15 16.29
CA LEU A 63 -22.58 18.42 16.41
C LEU A 63 -22.62 17.15 15.55
N ILE A 64 -21.88 17.15 14.43
CA ILE A 64 -21.73 15.98 13.57
C ILE A 64 -20.33 15.38 13.73
N PRO A 65 -20.22 14.05 13.93
CA PRO A 65 -18.93 13.42 13.97
C PRO A 65 -18.41 13.27 12.53
N MET A 66 -17.23 13.84 12.25
CA MET A 66 -16.58 13.83 10.95
C MET A 66 -15.14 13.31 11.09
N ARG A 67 -14.71 12.45 10.16
CA ARG A 67 -13.31 12.04 10.07
C ARG A 67 -12.57 13.00 9.15
N MET A 68 -11.61 13.73 9.71
CA MET A 68 -10.73 14.58 8.92
C MET A 68 -9.72 13.74 8.13
N VAL A 69 -9.42 14.18 6.90
CA VAL A 69 -8.39 13.56 6.06
C VAL A 69 -7.06 14.22 6.39
N THR A 70 -6.14 13.48 7.01
CA THR A 70 -4.82 13.99 7.43
C THR A 70 -3.72 13.74 6.40
N GLY A 71 -4.02 12.97 5.36
CA GLY A 71 -3.09 12.66 4.28
C GLY A 71 -3.70 11.66 3.30
N TYR A 72 -2.85 11.11 2.44
CA TYR A 72 -3.25 10.15 1.42
C TYR A 72 -2.25 9.01 1.34
N HIS A 73 -2.74 7.80 1.13
CA HIS A 73 -1.96 6.62 0.78
C HIS A 73 -2.01 6.40 -0.72
N VAL A 74 -0.84 6.25 -1.34
CA VAL A 74 -0.73 5.77 -2.72
C VAL A 74 -0.67 4.25 -2.65
N CYS A 75 -1.72 3.59 -3.12
CA CYS A 75 -1.88 2.14 -3.10
C CYS A 75 -1.91 1.61 -4.53
N ILE A 76 -1.43 0.39 -4.72
CA ILE A 76 -1.48 -0.27 -6.03
C ILE A 76 -2.54 -1.35 -5.99
N ASP A 77 -3.45 -1.33 -6.96
CA ASP A 77 -4.53 -2.31 -7.03
C ASP A 77 -4.02 -3.62 -7.65
N TYR A 78 -3.39 -4.45 -6.82
CA TYR A 78 -2.89 -5.78 -7.19
C TYR A 78 -3.95 -6.88 -7.12
N ARG A 79 -5.26 -6.58 -7.04
CA ARG A 79 -6.30 -7.62 -6.89
C ARG A 79 -6.19 -8.72 -7.94
N HIS A 80 -6.06 -8.36 -9.22
CA HIS A 80 -5.91 -9.35 -10.30
C HIS A 80 -4.57 -10.11 -10.23
N LEU A 81 -3.49 -9.45 -9.82
CA LEU A 81 -2.21 -10.11 -9.62
C LEU A 81 -2.29 -11.13 -8.47
N ASN A 82 -2.91 -10.74 -7.35
CA ASN A 82 -3.09 -11.57 -6.17
C ASN A 82 -3.97 -12.79 -6.47
N ASP A 83 -5.03 -12.63 -7.26
CA ASP A 83 -5.90 -13.73 -7.68
C ASP A 83 -5.16 -14.72 -8.59
N ALA A 84 -4.23 -14.24 -9.41
CA ALA A 84 -3.40 -15.08 -10.26
C ALA A 84 -2.22 -15.73 -9.51
N THR A 85 -1.83 -15.17 -8.36
CA THR A 85 -0.68 -15.62 -7.59
C THR A 85 -1.02 -16.82 -6.72
N ARG A 86 -0.17 -17.86 -6.75
CA ARG A 86 -0.33 -19.01 -5.86
C ARG A 86 -0.10 -18.54 -4.43
N LYS A 87 -1.08 -18.75 -3.55
CA LYS A 87 -0.97 -18.42 -2.14
C LYS A 87 0.07 -19.33 -1.48
N ASP A 88 0.96 -18.73 -0.72
CA ASP A 88 1.85 -19.48 0.16
C ASP A 88 1.09 -19.86 1.43
N HIS A 89 1.26 -21.10 1.87
CA HIS A 89 0.62 -21.66 3.07
C HIS A 89 1.63 -21.73 4.21
N PHE A 90 2.33 -20.62 4.46
CA PHE A 90 3.24 -20.52 5.59
C PHE A 90 2.47 -20.69 6.91
N PRO A 91 2.86 -21.64 7.78
CA PRO A 91 2.15 -21.90 9.03
C PRO A 91 2.41 -20.77 10.02
N LEU A 92 1.44 -19.87 10.18
CA LEU A 92 1.45 -18.88 11.24
C LEU A 92 1.08 -19.56 12.58
N PRO A 93 1.79 -19.25 13.68
CA PRO A 93 1.44 -19.78 15.00
C PRO A 93 0.06 -19.28 15.42
N PHE A 94 -0.66 -20.09 16.20
CA PHE A 94 -1.90 -19.65 16.83
C PHE A 94 -1.60 -18.59 17.89
N ILE A 95 -2.49 -17.60 18.00
CA ILE A 95 -2.33 -16.50 18.96
C ILE A 95 -2.20 -17.04 20.38
N ASP A 96 -3.00 -18.05 20.76
CA ASP A 96 -2.95 -18.66 22.10
C ASP A 96 -1.57 -19.24 22.43
N GLN A 97 -0.92 -19.90 21.46
CA GLN A 97 0.44 -20.43 21.63
C GLN A 97 1.47 -19.32 21.82
N MET A 98 1.29 -18.18 21.16
CA MET A 98 2.15 -17.02 21.36
C MET A 98 1.93 -16.40 22.74
N LEU A 99 0.68 -16.30 23.20
CA LEU A 99 0.32 -15.76 24.51
C LEU A 99 0.82 -16.65 25.66
N GLU A 100 0.69 -17.96 25.55
CA GLU A 100 1.23 -18.92 26.53
C GLU A 100 2.75 -18.79 26.67
N ARG A 101 3.48 -18.62 25.56
CA ARG A 101 4.93 -18.39 25.57
C ARG A 101 5.32 -17.06 26.21
N LEU A 102 4.44 -16.06 26.11
CA LEU A 102 4.69 -14.73 26.65
C LEU A 102 4.31 -14.64 28.14
N ALA A 103 3.44 -15.52 28.62
CA ALA A 103 2.95 -15.54 30.00
C ALA A 103 4.09 -15.80 31.00
N GLY A 104 4.06 -15.08 32.12
CA GLY A 104 5.06 -15.22 33.19
C GLY A 104 6.32 -14.38 33.00
N HIS A 105 6.48 -13.66 31.89
CA HIS A 105 7.52 -12.65 31.74
C HIS A 105 7.12 -11.33 32.41
N GLU A 106 8.08 -10.71 33.11
CA GLU A 106 7.89 -9.43 33.82
C GLU A 106 7.95 -8.22 32.87
N PHE A 107 8.68 -8.33 31.76
CA PHE A 107 8.90 -7.26 30.79
C PHE A 107 8.59 -7.71 29.36
N TYR A 108 7.97 -6.80 28.60
CA TYR A 108 7.59 -7.01 27.21
C TYR A 108 8.16 -5.87 26.37
N CYS A 109 8.79 -6.20 25.24
CA CYS A 109 9.30 -5.22 24.29
C CYS A 109 8.64 -5.46 22.94
N PHE A 110 8.09 -4.39 22.35
CA PHE A 110 7.54 -4.41 21.00
C PHE A 110 8.54 -3.74 20.07
N LEU A 111 8.93 -4.47 19.02
CA LEU A 111 9.77 -3.94 17.96
C LEU A 111 8.93 -3.85 16.69
N ASP A 112 8.86 -2.66 16.10
CA ASP A 112 8.20 -2.45 14.81
C ASP A 112 9.24 -2.38 13.70
N GLY A 113 9.05 -3.19 12.66
CA GLY A 113 9.92 -3.22 11.50
C GLY A 113 9.59 -2.06 10.57
N MET A 114 10.37 -0.97 10.69
CA MET A 114 10.19 0.23 9.86
C MET A 114 10.12 -0.13 8.36
N SER A 115 8.95 0.07 7.74
CA SER A 115 8.74 -0.23 6.32
C SER A 115 9.15 -1.66 5.92
N GLY A 116 8.85 -2.66 6.75
CA GLY A 116 9.34 -4.05 6.59
C GLY A 116 9.15 -4.65 5.19
N TYR A 117 8.08 -4.30 4.46
CA TYR A 117 7.87 -4.76 3.09
C TYR A 117 8.97 -4.30 2.11
N PHE A 118 9.51 -3.09 2.25
CA PHE A 118 10.55 -2.56 1.35
C PHE A 118 11.95 -3.08 1.68
N GLN A 119 12.12 -3.78 2.80
CA GLN A 119 13.41 -4.37 3.18
C GLN A 119 13.65 -5.73 2.49
N ILE A 120 12.58 -6.40 2.04
CA ILE A 120 12.66 -7.71 1.39
C ILE A 120 12.68 -7.48 -0.13
N PRO A 121 13.76 -7.85 -0.83
CA PRO A 121 13.84 -7.66 -2.27
C PRO A 121 12.88 -8.60 -3.01
N ILE A 122 12.30 -8.09 -4.09
CA ILE A 122 11.51 -8.90 -5.02
C ILE A 122 12.47 -9.69 -5.90
N ALA A 123 12.12 -10.92 -6.27
CA ALA A 123 12.91 -11.72 -7.19
C ALA A 123 12.98 -11.03 -8.57
N LEU A 124 14.15 -11.01 -9.21
CA LEU A 124 14.38 -10.33 -10.50
C LEU A 124 13.35 -10.71 -11.59
N GLU A 125 12.95 -11.98 -11.62
CA GLU A 125 11.95 -12.53 -12.54
C GLU A 125 10.50 -12.05 -12.28
N ASP A 126 10.23 -11.56 -11.07
CA ASP A 126 8.90 -11.16 -10.61
C ASP A 126 8.66 -9.65 -10.62
N HIS A 127 9.70 -8.81 -10.79
CA HIS A 127 9.54 -7.34 -10.91
C HIS A 127 8.54 -6.95 -12.00
N ALA A 128 8.54 -7.64 -13.15
CA ALA A 128 7.60 -7.33 -14.21
C ALA A 128 6.13 -7.50 -13.75
N LYS A 129 5.86 -8.39 -12.78
CA LYS A 129 4.51 -8.65 -12.26
C LYS A 129 4.01 -7.51 -11.36
N THR A 130 4.91 -6.82 -10.67
CA THR A 130 4.61 -5.67 -9.80
C THR A 130 4.50 -4.36 -10.59
N THR A 131 4.48 -4.43 -11.92
CA THR A 131 4.35 -3.23 -12.74
C THR A 131 3.01 -2.54 -12.50
N PHE A 132 3.08 -1.24 -12.28
CA PHE A 132 1.94 -0.38 -12.11
C PHE A 132 2.00 0.84 -13.02
N THR A 133 0.83 1.41 -13.28
CA THR A 133 0.68 2.64 -14.06
C THR A 133 0.24 3.78 -13.16
N CYS A 134 0.73 4.98 -13.46
CA CYS A 134 0.27 6.27 -12.93
C CYS A 134 0.31 7.33 -14.06
N PRO A 135 -0.21 8.56 -13.87
CA PRO A 135 -0.16 9.60 -14.90
C PRO A 135 1.26 9.99 -15.35
N PHE A 136 2.29 9.67 -14.57
CA PHE A 136 3.69 10.03 -14.84
C PHE A 136 4.49 8.93 -15.53
N GLY A 137 3.93 7.74 -15.70
CA GLY A 137 4.63 6.62 -16.33
C GLY A 137 4.22 5.27 -15.76
N LYS A 138 5.04 4.26 -16.09
CA LYS A 138 4.93 2.91 -15.53
C LYS A 138 6.19 2.61 -14.76
N PHE A 139 5.99 2.02 -13.59
CA PHE A 139 7.06 1.66 -12.69
C PHE A 139 6.83 0.24 -12.18
N ALA A 140 7.88 -0.41 -11.72
CA ALA A 140 7.81 -1.68 -11.04
C ALA A 140 8.55 -1.57 -9.71
N TYR A 141 8.04 -2.27 -8.69
CA TYR A 141 8.80 -2.54 -7.47
C TYR A 141 9.80 -3.64 -7.73
#